data_AF-A8V4G7-F1
#
_entry.id   AF-A8V4G7-F1
#
_cell.length_a   1.000
_cell.length_b   1.000
_cell.length_c   1.000
_cell.angle_alpha   90.00
_cell.angle_beta   90.00
_cell.angle_gamma   90.00
#
_symmetry.space_group_name_H-M   'P 1'
#
loop_
_entity.id
_entity.type
_entity.pdbx_description
1 polymer ?
#
loop_
_entity_poly.entity_id
_entity_poly.type
_entity_poly.pdbx_seq_one_letter_code
_entity_poly.pdbx_strand_id
1 'polypeptide(L)'
;MSIDIIIAVVIFLAVGVYILIRYIEEKKKYQKNYVPMLLSYLEKYQQEREEFKERAQNFKEKIKQAEENLKKIKENIKNYQWKKRDIERLKQLKGTELETVFTGILEILGYKITEPAIYKDCNIDFIINLEDKIYALILLTLKSK
;
A
#
# COMPACT_ATOMS: atom_id res chain seq x y z
N MET A 1 33.28 59.28 43.63
CA MET A 1 33.18 58.79 42.24
C MET A 1 33.72 57.36 42.07
N SER A 2 34.60 56.85 42.96
CA SER A 2 35.19 55.51 42.81
C SER A 2 34.31 54.35 43.30
N ILE A 3 33.43 54.57 44.30
CA ILE A 3 32.61 53.50 44.92
C ILE A 3 31.49 53.05 43.97
N ASP A 4 30.82 53.98 43.29
CA ASP A 4 29.74 53.65 42.35
C ASP A 4 30.24 52.81 41.16
N ILE A 5 31.47 53.09 40.70
CA ILE A 5 32.12 52.32 39.64
C ILE A 5 32.43 50.90 40.11
N ILE A 6 32.91 50.72 41.34
CA ILE A 6 33.18 49.39 41.92
C ILE A 6 31.88 48.59 42.02
N ILE A 7 30.80 49.20 42.51
CA ILE A 7 29.49 48.56 42.61
C ILE A 7 28.98 48.14 41.22
N ALA A 8 29.09 49.03 40.22
CA ALA A 8 28.70 48.73 38.85
C ALA A 8 29.48 47.55 38.24
N VAL A 9 30.79 47.47 38.50
CA VAL A 9 31.64 46.36 38.03
C VAL A 9 31.25 45.03 38.68
N VAL A 10 30.94 45.03 39.98
CA VAL A 10 30.50 43.82 40.69
C VAL A 10 29.16 43.31 40.14
N ILE A 11 28.19 44.21 39.92
CA ILE A 11 26.90 43.86 39.31
C ILE A 11 27.12 43.31 37.90
N PHE A 12 27.96 43.96 37.09
CA PHE A 12 28.24 43.52 35.73
C PHE A 12 28.90 42.13 35.70
N LEU A 13 29.84 41.86 36.60
CA LEU A 13 30.45 40.53 36.75
C LEU A 13 29.43 39.48 37.17
N ALA A 14 28.56 39.78 38.13
CA ALA A 14 27.53 38.85 38.58
C ALA A 14 26.55 38.50 37.44
N VAL A 15 26.11 39.50 36.67
CA VAL A 15 25.25 39.31 35.50
C VAL A 15 25.99 38.51 34.41
N GLY A 16 27.25 38.84 34.14
CA GLY A 16 28.07 38.12 33.15
C GLY A 16 28.25 36.65 33.50
N VAL A 17 28.54 36.33 34.76
CA VAL A 17 28.66 34.95 35.26
C VAL A 17 27.33 34.22 35.14
N TYR A 18 26.21 34.86 35.50
CA TYR A 18 24.88 34.26 35.36
C TYR A 18 24.55 33.90 33.90
N ILE A 19 24.84 34.82 32.96
CA ILE A 19 24.63 34.58 31.52
C ILE A 19 25.46 33.39 31.04
N LEU A 20 26.73 33.30 31.45
CA LEU A 20 27.62 32.20 31.07
C LEU A 20 27.12 30.85 31.60
N ILE A 21 26.70 30.78 32.86
CA ILE A 21 26.15 29.55 33.46
C ILE A 21 24.91 29.10 32.70
N ARG A 22 23.97 30.03 32.45
CA ARG A 22 22.74 29.73 31.72
C ARG A 22 23.00 29.23 30.31
N TYR A 23 23.94 29.85 29.60
CA TYR A 23 24.34 29.42 28.26
C TYR A 23 24.92 27.99 28.24
N ILE A 24 25.76 27.65 29.23
CA ILE A 24 26.33 26.30 29.36
C ILE A 24 25.23 25.27 29.66
N GLU A 25 24.28 25.60 30.54
CA GLU A 25 23.17 24.71 30.87
C GLU A 25 22.24 24.45 29.68
N GLU A 26 21.89 25.49 28.92
CA GLU A 26 21.06 25.36 27.72
C GLU A 26 21.78 24.53 26.65
N LYS A 27 23.09 24.72 26.45
CA LYS A 27 23.89 23.90 25.53
C LYS A 27 23.96 22.43 25.96
N LYS A 28 24.07 22.16 27.27
CA LYS A 28 24.03 20.79 27.82
C LYS A 28 22.66 20.15 27.62
N LYS A 29 21.56 20.88 27.85
CA LYS A 29 20.19 20.39 27.58
C LYS A 29 20.01 20.09 26.09
N TYR A 30 20.54 20.94 25.21
CA TYR A 30 20.49 20.73 23.77
C TYR A 30 21.18 19.41 23.37
N GLN A 31 22.41 19.21 23.83
CA GLN A 31 23.17 17.99 23.55
C GLN A 31 22.55 16.74 24.16
N LYS A 32 22.00 16.82 25.38
CA LYS A 32 21.44 15.66 26.08
C LYS A 32 20.10 15.20 25.51
N ASN A 33 19.29 16.11 24.97
CA ASN A 33 17.92 15.79 24.55
C ASN A 33 17.77 15.77 23.02
N TYR A 34 18.20 16.82 22.32
CA TYR A 34 17.90 16.98 20.91
C TYR A 34 18.79 16.12 20.01
N VAL A 35 20.08 15.98 20.34
CA VAL A 35 21.00 15.13 19.58
C VAL A 35 20.56 13.66 19.60
N PRO A 36 20.30 13.01 20.75
CA PRO A 36 19.86 11.62 20.74
C PRO A 36 18.47 11.45 20.14
N MET A 37 17.58 12.44 20.28
CA MET A 37 16.27 12.41 19.62
C MET A 37 16.40 12.44 18.08
N LEU A 38 17.27 13.29 17.54
CA LEU A 38 17.53 13.33 16.10
C LEU A 38 18.20 12.05 15.58
N LEU A 39 19.12 11.48 16.36
CA LEU A 39 19.74 10.19 16.04
C LEU A 39 18.71 9.06 16.02
N SER A 40 17.81 9.00 17.00
CA SER A 40 16.77 7.97 17.02
C SER A 40 15.78 8.10 15.87
N TYR A 41 15.44 9.33 15.45
CA TYR A 41 14.65 9.54 14.24
C TYR A 41 15.38 9.07 12.98
N LEU A 42 16.67 9.34 12.88
CA LEU A 42 17.48 8.90 11.75
C LEU A 42 17.57 7.38 11.67
N GLU A 43 17.76 6.70 12.81
CA GLU A 43 17.74 5.24 12.90
C GLU A 43 16.37 4.66 12.50
N LYS A 44 15.27 5.24 13.01
CA LYS A 44 13.92 4.82 12.64
C LYS A 44 13.67 4.92 11.14
N TYR A 45 14.07 6.04 10.55
CA TYR A 45 13.90 6.26 9.12
C TYR A 45 14.71 5.26 8.29
N GLN A 46 15.93 4.91 8.74
CA GLN A 46 16.73 3.88 8.08
C GLN A 46 16.08 2.50 8.17
N GLN A 47 15.55 2.13 9.35
CA GLN A 47 14.83 0.87 9.54
C GLN A 47 13.59 0.79 8.65
N GLU A 48 12.75 1.81 8.67
CA GLU A 48 11.55 1.89 7.82
C GLU A 48 11.92 1.77 6.34
N ARG A 49 12.98 2.45 5.90
CA ARG A 49 13.45 2.39 4.51
C ARG A 49 13.86 0.97 4.09
N GLU A 50 14.58 0.25 4.94
CA GLU A 50 14.96 -1.13 4.65
C GLU A 50 13.73 -2.06 4.65
N GLU A 51 12.79 -1.91 5.58
CA GLU A 51 11.53 -2.66 5.55
C GLU A 51 10.74 -2.39 4.27
N PHE A 52 10.65 -1.14 3.81
CA PHE A 52 9.97 -0.80 2.56
C PHE A 52 10.66 -1.43 1.35
N LYS A 53 11.99 -1.46 1.32
CA LYS A 53 12.73 -2.15 0.25
C LYS A 53 12.44 -3.64 0.24
N GLU A 54 12.45 -4.29 1.41
CA GLU A 54 12.15 -5.71 1.52
C GLU A 54 10.73 -6.03 1.06
N ARG A 55 9.74 -5.24 1.50
CA ARG A 55 8.34 -5.38 1.06
C ARG A 55 8.21 -5.19 -0.45
N ALA A 56 8.88 -4.19 -1.02
CA ALA A 56 8.86 -3.95 -2.46
C ALA A 56 9.50 -5.11 -3.24
N GLN A 57 10.60 -5.66 -2.76
CA GLN A 57 11.25 -6.82 -3.36
C GLN A 57 10.36 -8.06 -3.31
N ASN A 58 9.76 -8.35 -2.16
CA ASN A 58 8.81 -9.46 -1.99
C ASN A 58 7.59 -9.30 -2.91
N PHE A 59 7.08 -8.07 -3.07
CA PHE A 59 5.98 -7.80 -3.99
C PHE A 59 6.38 -8.05 -5.46
N LYS A 60 7.58 -7.63 -5.85
CA LYS A 60 8.13 -7.87 -7.19
C LYS A 60 8.27 -9.37 -7.48
N GLU A 61 8.72 -10.15 -6.50
CA GLU A 61 8.80 -11.62 -6.63
C GLU A 61 7.42 -12.26 -6.79
N LYS A 62 6.43 -11.82 -6.02
CA LYS A 62 5.03 -12.28 -6.17
C LYS A 62 4.47 -11.97 -7.55
N ILE A 63 4.73 -10.76 -8.08
CA ILE A 63 4.32 -10.41 -9.45
C ILE A 63 4.97 -11.34 -10.46
N LYS A 64 6.29 -11.56 -10.35
CA LYS A 64 7.01 -12.46 -11.27
C LYS A 64 6.47 -13.89 -11.21
N GLN A 65 6.18 -14.41 -10.02
CA GLN A 65 5.54 -15.72 -9.86
C GLN A 65 4.13 -15.75 -10.49
N ALA A 66 3.35 -14.69 -10.33
CA ALA A 66 2.04 -14.57 -10.97
C ALA A 66 2.16 -14.56 -12.51
N GLU A 67 3.13 -13.84 -13.07
CA GLU A 67 3.42 -13.83 -14.51
C GLU A 67 3.81 -15.21 -15.03
N GLU A 68 4.69 -15.93 -14.31
CA GLU A 68 5.10 -17.30 -14.67
C GLU A 68 3.91 -18.26 -14.63
N ASN A 69 3.06 -18.15 -13.59
CA ASN A 69 1.85 -18.95 -13.48
C ASN A 69 0.85 -18.64 -14.62
N LEU A 70 0.65 -17.37 -14.95
CA LEU A 70 -0.18 -16.95 -16.07
C LEU A 70 0.35 -17.49 -17.40
N LYS A 71 1.67 -17.46 -17.60
CA LYS A 71 2.30 -18.03 -18.81
C LYS A 71 2.05 -19.53 -18.89
N LYS A 72 2.25 -20.28 -17.80
CA LYS A 72 1.93 -21.72 -17.73
C LYS A 72 0.46 -22.00 -18.02
N ILE A 73 -0.45 -21.20 -17.45
CA ILE A 73 -1.90 -21.31 -17.74
C ILE A 73 -2.15 -21.08 -19.23
N LYS A 74 -1.58 -20.02 -19.83
CA LYS A 74 -1.75 -19.70 -21.26
C LYS A 74 -1.22 -20.78 -22.19
N GLU A 75 -0.13 -21.45 -21.83
CA GLU A 75 0.41 -22.58 -22.59
C GLU A 75 -0.46 -23.83 -22.45
N ASN A 76 -0.94 -24.10 -21.23
CA ASN A 76 -1.71 -25.31 -20.93
C ASN A 76 -3.20 -25.21 -21.27
N ILE A 77 -3.78 -24.00 -21.36
CA ILE A 77 -5.22 -23.81 -21.63
C ILE A 77 -5.61 -24.39 -23.00
N LYS A 78 -4.68 -24.34 -23.97
CA LYS A 78 -4.89 -24.93 -25.30
C LYS A 78 -4.98 -26.45 -25.26
N ASN A 79 -4.36 -27.07 -24.26
CA ASN A 79 -4.33 -28.52 -24.07
C ASN A 79 -5.34 -29.00 -23.02
N TYR A 80 -6.05 -28.07 -22.37
CA TYR A 80 -7.01 -28.41 -21.33
C TYR A 80 -8.29 -28.97 -21.94
N GLN A 81 -8.56 -30.25 -21.71
CA GLN A 81 -9.80 -30.89 -22.11
C GLN A 81 -10.83 -30.77 -20.98
N TRP A 82 -11.83 -29.93 -21.20
CA TRP A 82 -12.98 -29.77 -20.31
C TRP A 82 -13.74 -31.09 -20.15
N LYS A 83 -13.79 -31.63 -18.93
CA LYS A 83 -14.68 -32.75 -18.62
C LYS A 83 -16.05 -32.20 -18.22
N LYS A 84 -17.11 -32.99 -18.41
CA LYS A 84 -18.47 -32.63 -17.95
C LYS A 84 -18.52 -32.24 -16.48
N ARG A 85 -17.76 -32.94 -15.62
CA ARG A 85 -17.63 -32.62 -14.20
C ARG A 85 -16.99 -31.25 -13.92
N ASP A 86 -16.05 -30.82 -14.76
CA ASP A 86 -15.42 -29.49 -14.62
C ASP A 86 -16.42 -28.38 -14.96
N ILE A 87 -17.21 -28.60 -16.03
CA ILE A 87 -18.29 -27.70 -16.43
C ILE A 87 -19.40 -27.65 -15.37
N GLU A 88 -19.80 -28.79 -14.81
CA GLU A 88 -20.79 -28.86 -13.72
C GLU A 88 -20.29 -28.15 -12.45
N ARG A 89 -19.00 -28.31 -12.11
CA ARG A 89 -18.39 -27.60 -10.99
C ARG A 89 -18.35 -26.09 -11.22
N LEU A 90 -17.98 -25.63 -12.41
CA LEU A 90 -18.04 -24.20 -12.74
C LEU A 90 -19.47 -23.65 -12.71
N LYS A 91 -20.46 -24.45 -13.12
CA LYS A 91 -21.88 -24.08 -12.99
C LYS A 91 -22.31 -23.95 -11.53
N GLN A 92 -21.79 -24.78 -10.63
CA GLN A 92 -22.06 -24.67 -9.18
C GLN A 92 -21.41 -23.43 -8.56
N LEU A 93 -20.28 -22.98 -9.10
CA LEU A 93 -19.57 -21.77 -8.65
C LEU A 93 -20.13 -20.48 -9.27
N LYS A 94 -21.04 -20.59 -10.25
CA LYS A 94 -21.75 -19.46 -10.87
C LYS A 94 -22.75 -18.88 -9.87
N GLY A 95 -22.64 -17.59 -9.53
CA GLY A 95 -23.43 -16.94 -8.47
C GLY A 95 -22.69 -16.76 -7.14
N THR A 96 -21.43 -17.19 -7.02
CA THR A 96 -20.66 -17.11 -5.76
C THR A 96 -19.24 -16.56 -6.00
N GLU A 97 -18.22 -17.39 -5.82
CA GLU A 97 -16.81 -16.98 -5.81
C GLU A 97 -16.29 -16.66 -7.21
N LEU A 98 -16.79 -17.38 -8.23
CA LEU A 98 -16.35 -17.20 -9.61
C LEU A 98 -16.63 -15.77 -10.09
N GLU A 99 -17.83 -15.28 -9.80
CA GLU A 99 -18.23 -13.94 -10.22
C GLU A 99 -17.47 -12.86 -9.46
N THR A 100 -17.27 -13.04 -8.15
CA THR A 100 -16.46 -12.13 -7.33
C THR A 100 -15.03 -12.02 -7.86
N VAL A 101 -14.42 -13.15 -8.21
CA VAL A 101 -13.07 -13.20 -8.78
C VAL A 101 -13.02 -12.52 -10.14
N PHE A 102 -13.99 -12.78 -11.02
CA PHE A 102 -14.06 -12.13 -12.33
C PHE A 102 -14.31 -10.62 -12.24
N THR A 103 -15.16 -10.17 -11.32
CA THR A 103 -15.37 -8.75 -11.01
C THR A 103 -14.05 -8.09 -10.66
N GLY A 104 -13.30 -8.66 -9.70
CA GLY A 104 -12.02 -8.11 -9.29
C GLY A 104 -10.99 -8.08 -10.43
N ILE A 105 -10.95 -9.10 -11.28
CA ILE A 105 -10.05 -9.13 -12.45
C ILE A 105 -10.43 -8.02 -13.44
N LEU A 106 -11.71 -7.86 -13.74
CA LEU A 106 -12.20 -6.85 -14.69
C LEU A 106 -11.95 -5.42 -14.16
N GLU A 107 -12.19 -5.16 -12.88
CA GLU A 107 -11.86 -3.87 -12.26
C GLU A 107 -10.35 -3.56 -12.32
N ILE A 108 -9.49 -4.55 -12.04
CA ILE A 108 -8.03 -4.40 -12.18
C ILE A 108 -7.63 -4.07 -13.63
N LEU A 109 -8.34 -4.63 -14.61
CA LEU A 109 -8.13 -4.35 -16.03
C LEU A 109 -8.72 -2.99 -16.47
N GLY A 110 -9.32 -2.22 -15.56
CA GLY A 110 -9.85 -0.88 -15.82
C GLY A 110 -11.30 -0.85 -16.30
N TYR A 111 -12.01 -1.98 -16.27
CA TYR A 111 -13.41 -2.06 -16.64
C TYR A 111 -14.30 -1.58 -15.48
N LYS A 112 -15.29 -0.74 -15.79
CA LYS A 112 -16.33 -0.38 -14.81
C LYS A 112 -17.50 -1.34 -14.93
N ILE A 113 -17.79 -2.06 -13.84
CA ILE A 113 -18.90 -3.01 -13.79
C ILE A 113 -20.11 -2.28 -13.21
N THR A 114 -21.18 -2.16 -13.99
CA THR A 114 -22.39 -1.41 -13.59
C THR A 114 -23.35 -2.22 -12.76
N GLU A 115 -23.34 -3.55 -12.90
CA GLU A 115 -24.17 -4.44 -12.08
C GLU A 115 -23.30 -5.58 -11.54
N PRO A 116 -23.16 -5.73 -10.20
CA PRO A 116 -22.59 -6.94 -9.64
C PRO A 116 -23.49 -8.12 -10.01
N ALA A 117 -22.89 -9.29 -10.22
CA ALA A 117 -23.51 -10.50 -10.82
C ALA A 117 -24.67 -11.16 -10.01
N ILE A 118 -25.29 -10.42 -9.08
CA ILE A 118 -26.35 -10.88 -8.20
C ILE A 118 -27.73 -10.84 -8.91
N TYR A 119 -27.90 -10.04 -9.98
CA TYR A 119 -29.15 -9.98 -10.75
C TYR A 119 -29.04 -10.77 -12.07
N LYS A 120 -29.46 -12.04 -12.02
CA LYS A 120 -29.59 -12.92 -13.19
C LYS A 120 -30.95 -12.72 -13.85
N ASP A 121 -31.03 -11.84 -14.83
CA ASP A 121 -32.05 -11.92 -15.87
C ASP A 121 -31.37 -12.16 -17.23
N CYS A 122 -31.86 -13.16 -17.97
CA CYS A 122 -31.54 -13.36 -19.40
C CYS A 122 -30.12 -13.84 -19.80
N ASN A 123 -29.46 -14.73 -19.04
CA ASN A 123 -28.17 -15.35 -19.40
C ASN A 123 -26.97 -14.38 -19.54
N ILE A 124 -27.09 -13.15 -19.07
CA ILE A 124 -25.98 -12.18 -19.05
C ILE A 124 -25.25 -12.32 -17.70
N ASP A 125 -23.93 -12.52 -17.74
CA ASP A 125 -23.11 -12.76 -16.55
C ASP A 125 -22.44 -11.46 -16.04
N PHE A 126 -22.06 -10.54 -16.94
CA PHE A 126 -21.54 -9.21 -16.57
C PHE A 126 -21.98 -8.14 -17.55
N ILE A 127 -22.23 -6.93 -17.04
CA ILE A 127 -22.36 -5.72 -17.85
C ILE A 127 -21.13 -4.85 -17.58
N ILE A 128 -20.34 -4.63 -18.62
CA ILE A 128 -19.05 -3.97 -18.56
C ILE A 128 -19.11 -2.68 -19.38
N ASN A 129 -18.70 -1.57 -18.77
CA ASN A 129 -18.50 -0.31 -19.48
C ASN A 129 -17.01 -0.11 -19.82
N LEU A 130 -16.75 0.11 -21.11
CA LEU A 130 -15.44 0.50 -21.63
C LEU A 130 -15.63 1.69 -22.58
N GLU A 131 -15.03 2.84 -22.26
CA GLU A 131 -14.93 4.00 -23.16
C GLU A 131 -16.28 4.36 -23.86
N ASP A 132 -17.32 4.54 -23.04
CA ASP A 132 -18.71 4.85 -23.45
C ASP A 132 -19.48 3.75 -24.20
N LYS A 133 -18.95 2.52 -24.24
CA LYS A 133 -19.64 1.34 -24.78
C LYS A 133 -19.94 0.32 -23.68
N ILE A 134 -21.17 -0.18 -23.71
CA ILE A 134 -21.66 -1.24 -22.83
C ILE A 134 -21.46 -2.60 -23.52
N TYR A 135 -20.79 -3.52 -22.84
CA TYR A 135 -20.57 -4.89 -23.27
C TYR A 135 -21.25 -5.86 -22.31
N ALA A 136 -22.01 -6.81 -22.85
CA ALA A 136 -22.57 -7.93 -22.10
C ALA A 136 -21.65 -9.15 -22.23
N LEU A 137 -21.06 -9.59 -21.12
CA LEU A 137 -20.26 -10.81 -21.07
C LEU A 137 -21.14 -11.99 -20.69
N ILE A 138 -21.06 -13.08 -21.47
CA ILE A 138 -21.72 -14.35 -21.19
C ILE A 138 -20.63 -15.41 -21.07
N LEU A 139 -20.35 -15.88 -19.85
CA LEU A 139 -19.31 -16.88 -19.56
C LEU A 139 -19.82 -18.30 -19.78
N LEU A 140 -21.11 -18.56 -19.50
CA LEU A 140 -21.69 -19.90 -19.60
C LEU A 140 -23.08 -19.84 -20.25
N THR A 141 -23.14 -20.09 -21.56
CA THR A 141 -24.41 -20.28 -22.27
C THR A 141 -25.10 -21.56 -21.80
N LEU A 142 -26.29 -21.42 -21.24
CA LEU A 142 -27.26 -22.51 -21.03
C LEU A 142 -27.80 -22.98 -22.40
N LYS A 143 -27.06 -23.85 -23.11
CA LYS A 143 -27.70 -24.78 -24.05
C LYS A 143 -27.77 -26.15 -23.39
N SER A 144 -28.85 -26.35 -22.64
CA SER A 144 -29.36 -27.70 -22.42
C SER A 144 -29.94 -28.18 -23.76
N LYS A 145 -29.35 -29.22 -24.33
CA LYS A 145 -30.08 -30.14 -25.21
C LYS A 145 -30.44 -31.35 -24.37
#